data_AF-A0A2V6CM92-F1
#
_entry.id   AF-A0A2V6CM92-F1
#
_cell.length_a   1.000
_cell.length_b   1.000
_cell.length_c   1.000
_cell.angle_alpha   90.00
_cell.angle_beta   90.00
_cell.angle_gamma   90.00
#
_symmetry.space_group_name_H-M   'P 1'
#
loop_
_entity.id
_entity.type
_entity.pdbx_description
1 polymer ?
#
loop_
_entity_poly.entity_id
_entity_poly.type
_entity_poly.pdbx_seq_one_letter_code
_entity_poly.pdbx_strand_id
1 'polypeptide(L)'
;MAYSPVGHGRGLLENATLKKIAKRHNATLSQIALAWVLRQPLVIAIPKASKEKHVRDNARSIEIKLAGEDLADLDQEFPPPKSRKSLPML
;
A
#
# COMPACT_ATOMS: atom_id res chain seq x y z
N MET A 1 6.81 -5.98 -11.76
CA MET A 1 6.12 -4.67 -11.70
C MET A 1 4.76 -4.88 -11.07
N ALA A 2 4.40 -4.10 -10.05
CA ALA A 2 3.12 -4.19 -9.36
C ALA A 2 2.12 -3.20 -10.00
N TYR A 3 1.17 -3.74 -10.77
CA TYR A 3 0.04 -2.98 -11.28
C TYR A 3 -1.06 -2.89 -10.22
N SER A 4 -1.89 -1.85 -10.32
CA SER A 4 -2.95 -1.54 -9.34
C SER A 4 -2.52 -1.58 -7.87
N PRO A 5 -1.37 -0.95 -7.51
CA PRO A 5 -0.76 -1.06 -6.18
C PRO A 5 -1.58 -0.45 -5.03
N VAL A 6 -2.67 0.25 -5.35
CA VAL A 6 -3.61 0.86 -4.39
C VAL A 6 -5.02 0.25 -4.49
N GLY A 7 -5.16 -0.93 -5.10
CA GLY A 7 -6.44 -1.68 -5.16
C GLY A 7 -7.59 -0.96 -5.89
N HIS A 8 -7.29 -0.08 -6.84
CA HIS A 8 -8.27 0.84 -7.48
C HIS A 8 -9.05 1.72 -6.49
N GLY A 9 -8.56 1.86 -5.26
CA GLY A 9 -9.25 2.58 -4.19
C GLY A 9 -10.49 1.88 -3.63
N ARG A 10 -10.84 0.67 -4.07
CA ARG A 10 -12.02 -0.06 -3.56
C ARG A 10 -11.60 -0.99 -2.41
N GLY A 11 -12.30 -0.91 -1.28
CA GLY A 11 -12.10 -1.76 -0.10
C GLY A 11 -10.84 -1.43 0.71
N LEU A 12 -9.68 -1.28 0.06
CA LEU A 12 -8.41 -1.01 0.73
C LEU A 12 -8.41 0.32 1.49
N LEU A 13 -9.01 1.37 0.91
CA LEU A 13 -9.07 2.71 1.52
C LEU A 13 -10.10 2.81 2.66
N GLU A 14 -10.95 1.80 2.85
CA GLU A 14 -11.89 1.77 3.96
C GLU A 14 -11.38 0.99 5.17
N ASN A 15 -10.26 0.28 5.02
CA ASN A 15 -9.70 -0.62 6.02
C ASN A 15 -9.26 0.13 7.30
N ALA A 16 -9.75 -0.33 8.46
CA ALA A 16 -9.48 0.31 9.75
C ALA A 16 -8.00 0.21 10.16
N THR A 17 -7.36 -0.93 9.89
CA THR A 17 -5.93 -1.15 10.15
C THR A 17 -5.08 -0.19 9.32
N LEU A 18 -5.41 -0.02 8.04
CA LEU A 18 -4.72 0.93 7.17
C LEU A 18 -4.93 2.39 7.63
N LYS A 19 -6.14 2.75 8.10
CA LYS A 19 -6.45 4.07 8.68
C LYS A 19 -5.62 4.35 9.94
N LYS A 20 -5.46 3.36 10.82
CA LYS A 20 -4.63 3.43 12.03
C LYS A 20 -3.17 3.71 11.70
N ILE A 21 -2.60 2.95 10.75
CA ILE A 21 -1.20 3.12 10.32
C ILE A 21 -1.01 4.48 9.63
N ALA A 22 -1.92 4.87 8.73
CA ALA A 22 -1.89 6.18 8.08
C ALA A 22 -1.84 7.33 9.10
N LYS A 23 -2.59 7.23 10.20
CA LYS A 23 -2.57 8.20 11.30
C LYS A 23 -1.21 8.24 12.02
N ARG A 24 -0.57 7.10 12.29
CA ARG A 24 0.77 7.05 12.93
C ARG A 24 1.82 7.81 12.12
N HIS A 25 1.74 7.72 10.79
CA HIS A 25 2.71 8.31 9.87
C HIS A 25 2.32 9.70 9.34
N ASN A 26 1.18 10.27 9.79
CA ASN A 26 0.60 11.49 9.21
C ASN A 26 0.52 11.43 7.66
N ALA A 27 0.12 10.27 7.14
CA ALA A 27 0.11 9.97 5.73
C ALA A 27 -1.31 9.64 5.25
N THR A 28 -1.49 9.62 3.93
CA THR A 28 -2.71 9.10 3.31
C THR A 28 -2.68 7.58 3.24
N LEU A 29 -3.86 6.95 3.18
CA LEU A 29 -4.02 5.51 3.01
C LEU A 29 -3.30 4.98 1.75
N SER A 30 -3.38 5.72 0.65
CA SER A 30 -2.68 5.39 -0.60
C SER A 30 -1.16 5.43 -0.43
N GLN A 31 -0.64 6.34 0.38
CA GLN A 31 0.79 6.40 0.67
C GLN A 31 1.26 5.20 1.48
N ILE A 32 0.48 4.76 2.48
CA ILE A 32 0.80 3.54 3.25
C ILE A 32 0.80 2.31 2.35
N ALA A 33 -0.24 2.15 1.52
CA ALA A 33 -0.32 1.03 0.57
C ALA A 33 0.88 1.01 -0.39
N LEU A 34 1.25 2.18 -0.93
CA LEU A 34 2.36 2.28 -1.87
C LEU A 34 3.72 2.07 -1.18
N ALA A 35 3.92 2.62 0.02
CA ALA A 35 5.10 2.38 0.84
C ALA A 35 5.29 0.89 1.17
N TRP A 36 4.19 0.18 1.47
CA TRP A 36 4.23 -1.27 1.69
C TRP A 36 4.72 -2.02 0.46
N VAL A 37 4.23 -1.69 -0.74
CA VAL A 37 4.67 -2.31 -2.00
C VAL A 37 6.15 -2.00 -2.28
N LEU A 38 6.55 -0.73 -2.12
CA LEU A 38 7.89 -0.24 -2.45
C LEU A 38 8.98 -0.70 -1.47
N ARG A 39 8.62 -1.23 -0.29
CA ARG A 39 9.61 -1.78 0.65
C ARG A 39 10.34 -3.01 0.11
N GLN A 40 9.72 -3.73 -0.81
CA GLN A 40 10.27 -4.98 -1.33
C GLN A 40 11.34 -4.68 -2.39
N PRO A 41 12.56 -5.22 -2.25
CA PRO A 41 13.60 -5.03 -3.26
C PRO A 41 13.11 -5.59 -4.60
N LEU A 42 13.50 -4.92 -5.70
CA LEU A 42 13.16 -5.29 -7.07
C LEU A 42 11.66 -5.21 -7.44
N VAL A 43 10.83 -4.57 -6.60
CA VAL A 43 9.44 -4.27 -6.94
C VAL A 43 9.31 -2.83 -7.42
N ILE A 44 8.82 -2.66 -8.66
CA ILE A 44 8.45 -1.36 -9.24
C ILE A 44 6.92 -1.24 -9.22
N ALA A 45 6.39 -0.25 -8.51
CA ALA A 45 4.96 0.07 -8.51
C ALA A 45 4.61 1.11 -9.58
N ILE A 46 3.48 0.94 -10.26
CA ILE A 46 3.00 1.84 -11.32
C ILE A 46 1.62 2.44 -11.00
N PRO A 47 1.49 3.27 -9.94
CA PRO A 47 0.20 3.86 -9.57
C PRO A 47 -0.25 4.92 -10.59
N LYS A 48 -1.50 4.84 -11.05
CA LYS A 48 -2.13 5.89 -11.86
C LYS A 48 -2.63 7.03 -10.98
N ALA A 49 -2.38 8.27 -11.39
CA ALA A 49 -2.98 9.47 -10.81
C ALA A 49 -3.45 10.42 -11.92
N SER A 50 -4.66 10.97 -11.81
CA SER A 50 -5.18 12.02 -12.70
C SER A 50 -5.32 13.37 -12.01
N LYS A 51 -4.98 13.46 -10.72
CA LYS A 51 -4.96 14.70 -9.94
C LYS A 51 -3.54 14.93 -9.47
N GLU A 52 -3.06 16.17 -9.58
CA GLU A 52 -1.71 16.54 -9.18
C GLU A 52 -1.41 16.20 -7.71
N LYS A 53 -2.38 16.45 -6.81
CA LYS A 53 -2.27 16.06 -5.41
C LYS A 53 -1.91 14.57 -5.24
N HIS A 54 -2.54 13.68 -6.01
CA HIS A 54 -2.25 12.25 -5.94
C HIS A 54 -0.87 11.91 -6.51
N VAL A 55 -0.40 12.62 -7.53
CA VAL A 55 0.97 12.48 -8.03
C VAL A 55 1.96 12.80 -6.91
N ARG A 56 1.76 13.93 -6.22
CA ARG A 56 2.60 14.37 -5.10
C ARG A 56 2.53 13.41 -3.91
N ASP A 57 1.35 12.88 -3.59
CA ASP A 57 1.19 11.91 -2.51
C ASP A 57 1.87 10.58 -2.88
N ASN A 58 1.70 10.08 -4.10
CA ASN A 58 2.38 8.88 -4.60
C ASN A 58 3.91 9.03 -4.51
N ALA A 59 4.46 10.15 -4.96
CA ALA A 59 5.90 10.43 -4.89
C ALA A 59 6.42 10.40 -3.44
N ARG A 60 5.73 11.09 -2.52
CA ARG A 60 6.09 11.14 -1.09
C ARG A 60 5.98 9.80 -0.36
N SER A 61 5.39 8.77 -0.97
CA SER A 61 5.27 7.43 -0.36
C SER A 61 6.64 6.78 -0.12
N ILE A 62 7.67 7.16 -0.89
CA ILE A 62 9.04 6.65 -0.74
C ILE A 62 9.71 7.09 0.57
N GLU A 63 9.22 8.17 1.18
CA GLU A 63 9.77 8.75 2.41
C GLU A 63 9.27 8.00 3.65
N ILE A 64 8.21 7.20 3.51
CA ILE A 64 7.58 6.48 4.61
C ILE A 64 8.34 5.18 4.90
N LYS A 65 8.84 5.06 6.12
CA LYS A 65 9.44 3.83 6.64
C LYS A 65 8.44 3.17 7.60
N LEU A 66 7.82 2.09 7.14
CA LEU A 66 6.90 1.30 7.98
C LEU A 66 7.69 0.63 9.11
N ALA A 67 7.23 0.80 10.35
CA ALA A 67 7.83 0.19 11.52
C ALA A 67 7.44 -1.30 11.62
N GLY A 68 8.14 -2.04 12.48
CA GLY A 68 7.83 -3.46 12.71
C GLY A 68 6.38 -3.69 13.17
N GLU A 69 5.82 -2.79 13.98
CA GLU A 69 4.42 -2.85 14.40
C GLU A 69 3.43 -2.62 13.24
N ASP A 70 3.77 -1.77 12.27
CA ASP A 70 2.91 -1.53 11.11
C ASP A 70 2.89 -2.75 10.21
N LEU A 71 4.05 -3.39 10.04
CA LEU A 71 4.17 -4.62 9.26
C LEU A 71 3.41 -5.77 9.93
N ALA A 72 3.50 -5.91 11.26
CA ALA A 72 2.75 -6.91 11.99
C ALA A 72 1.22 -6.67 11.90
N ASP A 73 0.78 -5.42 12.07
CA ASP A 73 -0.63 -5.01 11.89
C ASP A 73 -1.11 -5.37 10.45
N LEU A 74 -0.28 -5.11 9.43
CA LEU A 74 -0.60 -5.42 8.02
C LEU A 74 -0.60 -6.91 7.71
N ASP A 75 0.31 -7.69 8.28
CA ASP A 75 0.36 -9.15 8.07
C ASP A 75 -0.82 -9.85 8.77
N GLN A 76 -1.32 -9.31 9.88
CA GLN A 76 -2.53 -9.80 10.55
C GLN A 76 -3.79 -9.50 9.73
N GLU A 77 -3.90 -8.28 9.20
CA GLU A 77 -5.05 -7.83 8.40
C GLU A 77 -5.07 -8.46 7.00
N PHE A 78 -3.90 -8.53 6.36
CA PHE A 78 -3.70 -8.99 4.99
C PHE A 78 -2.73 -10.18 4.98
N PRO A 79 -3.15 -11.35 5.49
CA PRO A 79 -2.25 -12.49 5.64
C PRO A 79 -1.70 -12.95 4.28
N PRO A 80 -0.40 -13.31 4.20
CA PRO A 80 0.17 -13.82 2.97
C PRO A 80 -0.48 -15.15 2.56
N PRO A 81 -0.49 -15.49 1.26
CA PRO A 81 -1.07 -16.74 0.78
C PRO A 81 -0.34 -17.95 1.36
N LYS A 82 -1.10 -18.88 1.97
CA LYS A 82 -0.58 -20.12 2.57
C LYS A 82 -0.50 -21.30 1.59
N SER A 83 -1.01 -21.13 0.38
CA SER A 83 -1.05 -22.16 -0.66
C SER A 83 -1.04 -21.52 -2.04
N ARG A 84 -0.78 -22.33 -3.08
CA ARG A 84 -0.80 -21.87 -4.47
C ARG A 84 -2.15 -21.24 -4.80
N LYS A 85 -2.11 -20.02 -5.33
CA LYS A 85 -3.27 -19.30 -5.86
C LYS A 85 -3.11 -19.12 -7.36
N SER A 86 -4.23 -19.08 -8.08
CA SER A 86 -4.24 -18.60 -9.46
C SER A 86 -3.72 -17.16 -9.50
N LEU A 87 -3.03 -16.81 -10.58
CA LEU A 87 -2.51 -15.45 -10.76
C LEU A 87 -3.69 -14.48 -10.81
N PRO A 88 -3.80 -13.51 -9.88
CA PRO A 88 -4.84 -12.50 -9.95
C PRO A 88 -4.60 -11.61 -11.19
N MET A 89 -5.66 -11.41 -11.96
CA MET A 89 -5.74 -10.50 -13.10
C MET A 89 -7.00 -9.65 -12.96
N LEU A 90 -7.01 -8.48 -13.60
CA LEU A 90 -8.16 -7.56 -13.67
C LEU A 90 -8.86 -7.68 -15.01
#